data_AF-A0A4V2NGX9-F1
#
_entry.id   AF-A0A4V2NGX9-F1
#
_cell.length_a   1.000
_cell.length_b   1.000
_cell.length_c   1.000
_cell.angle_alpha   90.00
_cell.angle_beta   90.00
_cell.angle_gamma   90.00
#
_symmetry.space_group_name_H-M   'P 1'
#
loop_
_entity.id
_entity.type
_entity.pdbx_description
1 polymer ?
#
loop_
_entity_poly.entity_id
_entity_poly.type
_entity_poly.pdbx_seq_one_letter_code
_entity_poly.pdbx_strand_id
1 'polypeptide(L)'
;MPNPKTVVRTNSTPGSIHVVQLMVVPFQELWKNYPTGNPYNNPDYKDQCAIRMSVMFHRVGIEMKSFSANLVKPLSGQASIGRVILDGKATATRANELGEWLKLQPFAGLGKAENVTGADWLSRVKGRTGIIMFDGYWTRDGESDSAASGGHIDLWNGEKLTGFGTGARVSWNIVIPGVWSDFRRSKTILFFPIK
;
A
#
# COMPACT_ATOMS: atom_id res chain seq x y z
N MET A 1 11.40 -9.96 -4.53
CA MET A 1 10.49 -10.85 -3.78
C MET A 1 11.32 -11.41 -2.64
N PRO A 2 10.79 -11.51 -1.42
CA PRO A 2 11.54 -12.01 -0.26
C PRO A 2 11.90 -13.49 -0.39
N ASN A 3 11.14 -14.24 -1.20
CA ASN A 3 11.40 -15.63 -1.52
C ASN A 3 12.32 -15.75 -2.75
N PRO A 4 13.44 -16.49 -2.67
CA PRO A 4 14.28 -16.77 -3.82
C PRO A 4 13.56 -17.66 -4.84
N LYS A 5 14.02 -17.63 -6.08
CA LYS A 5 13.50 -18.49 -7.14
C LYS A 5 13.71 -19.96 -6.76
N THR A 6 12.62 -20.71 -6.62
CA THR A 6 12.69 -22.17 -6.44
C THR A 6 12.53 -22.84 -7.80
N VAL A 7 13.50 -23.65 -8.20
CA VAL A 7 13.45 -24.43 -9.45
C VAL A 7 13.04 -25.86 -9.10
N VAL A 8 11.80 -26.21 -9.42
CA VAL A 8 11.28 -27.58 -9.23
C VAL A 8 11.61 -28.40 -10.47
N ARG A 9 12.24 -29.57 -10.27
CA ARG A 9 12.53 -30.53 -11.35
C ARG A 9 11.51 -31.67 -11.29
N THR A 10 10.97 -32.06 -12.44
CA THR A 10 10.10 -33.23 -12.55
C THR A 10 10.92 -34.52 -12.43
N ASN A 11 10.26 -35.61 -12.00
CA ASN A 11 10.82 -36.96 -11.99
C ASN A 11 9.77 -37.96 -12.52
N SER A 12 10.18 -39.21 -12.71
CA SER A 12 9.33 -40.27 -13.24
C SER A 12 8.40 -40.92 -12.20
N THR A 13 8.46 -40.52 -10.94
CA THR A 13 7.62 -41.09 -9.86
C THR A 13 6.23 -40.44 -9.89
N PRO A 14 5.17 -41.19 -10.22
CA PRO A 14 3.81 -40.66 -10.23
C PRO A 14 3.40 -40.18 -8.83
N GLY A 15 2.75 -39.01 -8.77
CA GLY A 15 2.30 -38.42 -7.50
C GLY A 15 3.43 -37.89 -6.60
N SER A 16 4.65 -37.70 -7.12
CA SER A 16 5.73 -37.12 -6.32
C SER A 16 5.42 -35.70 -5.87
N ILE A 17 5.74 -35.40 -4.61
CA ILE A 17 5.49 -34.10 -3.97
C ILE A 17 6.85 -33.46 -3.69
N HIS A 18 6.99 -32.19 -4.06
CA HIS A 18 8.12 -31.35 -3.65
C HIS A 18 7.61 -30.21 -2.77
N VAL A 19 8.02 -30.21 -1.51
CA VAL A 19 7.63 -29.17 -0.55
C VAL A 19 8.49 -27.93 -0.78
N VAL A 20 7.83 -26.79 -1.04
CA VAL A 20 8.49 -25.48 -1.12
C VAL A 20 8.16 -24.69 0.14
N GLN A 21 9.19 -24.29 0.88
CA GLN A 21 9.03 -23.39 2.03
C GLN A 21 9.08 -21.95 1.54
N LEU A 22 8.07 -21.16 1.90
CA LEU A 22 7.98 -19.74 1.58
C LEU A 22 8.04 -18.92 2.86
N MET A 23 8.92 -17.92 2.88
CA MET A 23 8.88 -16.83 3.84
C MET A 23 7.58 -16.05 3.64
N VAL A 24 6.77 -16.02 4.70
CA VAL A 24 5.60 -15.17 4.85
C VAL A 24 6.06 -13.92 5.58
N VAL A 25 5.86 -12.73 5.00
CA VAL A 25 6.29 -11.48 5.62
C VAL A 25 5.26 -11.08 6.68
N PRO A 26 5.61 -11.07 7.98
CA PRO A 26 4.67 -10.69 9.02
C PRO A 26 4.49 -9.17 9.09
N PHE A 27 3.37 -8.71 9.62
CA PHE A 27 3.06 -7.29 9.76
C PHE A 27 4.16 -6.53 10.53
N GLN A 28 4.69 -7.15 11.59
CA GLN A 28 5.71 -6.52 12.43
C GLN A 28 7.00 -6.19 11.65
N GLU A 29 7.38 -7.01 10.67
CA GLU A 29 8.53 -6.72 9.82
C GLU A 29 8.27 -5.53 8.91
N LEU A 30 7.06 -5.39 8.35
CA LEU A 30 6.68 -4.21 7.58
C LEU A 30 6.69 -2.96 8.46
N TRP A 31 6.11 -3.04 9.65
CA TRP A 31 6.03 -1.92 10.59
C TRP A 31 7.41 -1.42 11.02
N LYS A 32 8.30 -2.33 11.42
CA LYS A 32 9.68 -2.03 11.83
C LYS A 32 10.49 -1.39 10.70
N ASN A 33 10.24 -1.78 9.45
CA ASN A 33 10.98 -1.30 8.29
C ASN A 33 10.36 -0.06 7.63
N TYR A 34 9.23 0.45 8.13
CA TYR A 34 8.62 1.66 7.60
C TYR A 34 9.57 2.87 7.75
N PRO A 35 9.85 3.63 6.66
CA PRO A 35 10.78 4.75 6.72
C PRO A 35 10.24 5.94 7.52
N THR A 36 11.12 6.53 8.33
CA THR A 36 10.90 7.84 8.93
C THR A 36 11.13 8.93 7.89
N GLY A 37 10.27 9.95 7.82
CA GLY A 37 10.42 11.09 6.92
C GLY A 37 10.10 10.81 5.45
N ASN A 38 10.65 11.63 4.55
CA ASN A 38 10.44 11.54 3.10
C ASN A 38 11.65 10.87 2.45
N PRO A 39 11.54 9.62 1.96
CA PRO A 39 12.68 8.91 1.41
C PRO A 39 13.08 9.37 0.00
N TYR A 40 12.24 10.14 -0.70
CA TYR A 40 12.54 10.62 -2.04
C TYR A 40 12.67 12.14 -2.07
N ASN A 41 13.89 12.64 -2.27
CA ASN A 41 14.15 14.09 -2.30
C ASN A 41 13.87 14.67 -3.69
N ASN A 42 12.59 14.80 -4.04
CA ASN A 42 12.15 15.44 -5.28
C ASN A 42 10.89 16.29 -5.01
N PRO A 43 10.90 17.59 -5.35
CA PRO A 43 9.79 18.51 -5.05
C PRO A 43 8.48 18.20 -5.79
N ASP A 44 8.53 17.45 -6.90
CA ASP A 44 7.36 17.03 -7.66
C ASP A 44 6.52 15.98 -6.90
N TYR A 45 7.11 15.33 -5.89
CA TYR A 45 6.50 14.26 -5.10
C TYR A 45 6.31 14.69 -3.64
N LYS A 46 5.39 15.64 -3.44
CA LYS A 46 5.03 16.16 -2.10
C LYS A 46 4.36 15.08 -1.24
N ASP A 47 3.46 14.30 -1.84
CA ASP A 47 2.76 13.19 -1.17
C ASP A 47 3.52 11.88 -1.34
N GLN A 48 4.27 11.48 -0.31
CA GLN A 48 5.15 10.30 -0.38
C GLN A 48 4.57 9.04 0.27
N CYS A 49 3.26 8.96 0.51
CA CYS A 49 2.65 7.79 1.15
C CYS A 49 2.96 6.48 0.40
N ALA A 50 2.73 6.44 -0.91
CA ALA A 50 3.04 5.28 -1.75
C ALA A 50 4.56 5.01 -1.84
N ILE A 51 5.39 6.06 -1.86
CA ILE A 51 6.85 5.94 -1.91
C ILE A 51 7.38 5.34 -0.59
N ARG A 52 6.87 5.78 0.57
CA ARG A 52 7.23 5.20 1.88
C ARG A 52 6.87 3.73 1.96
N MET A 53 5.67 3.37 1.48
CA MET A 53 5.27 1.97 1.35
C MET A 53 6.23 1.19 0.45
N SER A 54 6.59 1.72 -0.72
CA SER A 54 7.56 1.08 -1.61
C SER A 54 8.93 0.87 -0.96
N VAL A 55 9.48 1.88 -0.29
CA VAL A 55 10.77 1.77 0.40
C VAL A 55 10.71 0.75 1.54
N MET A 56 9.60 0.71 2.28
CA MET A 56 9.36 -0.30 3.31
C MET A 56 9.34 -1.72 2.69
N PHE A 57 8.64 -1.90 1.57
CA PHE A 57 8.66 -3.16 0.82
C PHE A 57 10.07 -3.54 0.36
N HIS A 58 10.85 -2.57 -0.15
CA HIS A 58 12.22 -2.82 -0.59
C HIS A 58 13.11 -3.30 0.55
N ARG A 59 12.98 -2.72 1.75
CA ARG A 59 13.74 -3.10 2.95
C ARG A 59 13.48 -4.53 3.40
N VAL A 60 12.29 -5.07 3.13
CA VAL A 60 11.94 -6.48 3.40
C VAL A 60 12.08 -7.38 2.15
N GLY A 61 12.81 -6.95 1.12
CA GLY A 61 13.10 -7.77 -0.08
C GLY A 61 11.99 -7.83 -1.13
N ILE A 62 10.91 -7.05 -0.98
CA ILE A 62 9.85 -6.93 -1.98
C ILE A 62 10.21 -5.80 -2.96
N GLU A 63 10.95 -6.14 -4.03
CA GLU A 63 11.42 -5.19 -5.05
C GLU A 63 10.34 -4.59 -5.97
N MET A 64 9.08 -5.04 -5.85
CA MET A 64 7.94 -4.56 -6.65
C MET A 64 8.11 -4.67 -8.18
N LYS A 65 8.86 -5.65 -8.69
CA LYS A 65 9.08 -5.82 -10.16
C LYS A 65 7.79 -5.91 -10.98
N SER A 66 6.73 -6.47 -10.41
CA SER A 66 5.42 -6.60 -11.05
C SER A 66 4.60 -5.30 -11.05
N PHE A 67 5.02 -4.26 -10.32
CA PHE A 67 4.41 -2.93 -10.41
C PHE A 67 4.80 -2.28 -11.75
N SER A 68 4.01 -2.57 -12.77
CA SER A 68 4.24 -2.17 -14.17
C SER A 68 2.92 -2.00 -14.92
N ALA A 69 2.95 -1.26 -16.04
CA ALA A 69 1.77 -0.99 -16.87
C ALA A 69 1.11 -2.26 -17.49
N ASN A 70 1.82 -3.39 -17.47
CA ASN A 70 1.31 -4.68 -17.91
C ASN A 70 0.28 -5.24 -16.92
N LEU A 71 0.46 -4.98 -15.62
CA LEU A 71 -0.36 -5.54 -14.54
C LEU A 71 -1.23 -4.51 -13.80
N VAL A 72 -0.82 -3.25 -13.81
CA VAL A 72 -1.55 -2.13 -13.20
C VAL A 72 -1.86 -1.13 -14.29
N LYS A 73 -3.12 -0.68 -14.38
CA LYS A 73 -3.52 0.34 -15.36
C LYS A 73 -3.40 1.74 -14.76
N PRO A 74 -3.02 2.76 -15.55
CA PRO A 74 -3.08 4.14 -15.10
C PRO A 74 -4.51 4.48 -14.67
N LEU A 75 -4.63 5.17 -13.54
CA LEU A 75 -5.92 5.63 -13.02
C LEU A 75 -6.08 7.14 -13.29
N SER A 76 -7.31 7.63 -13.17
CA SER A 76 -7.60 9.08 -13.20
C SER A 76 -7.18 9.78 -14.50
N GLY A 77 -7.35 9.10 -15.63
CA GLY A 77 -7.08 9.66 -16.97
C GLY A 77 -5.59 9.88 -17.29
N GLN A 78 -4.69 9.32 -16.48
CA GLN A 78 -3.26 9.52 -16.61
C GLN A 78 -2.68 8.68 -17.77
N ALA A 79 -1.71 9.23 -18.50
CA ALA A 79 -1.09 8.54 -19.64
C ALA A 79 -0.25 7.31 -19.23
N SER A 80 0.24 7.30 -17.99
CA SER A 80 1.04 6.21 -17.43
C SER A 80 0.81 6.05 -15.93
N ILE A 81 1.20 4.89 -15.40
CA ILE A 81 1.20 4.65 -13.96
C ILE A 81 2.24 5.56 -13.28
N GLY A 82 1.91 6.06 -12.10
CA GLY A 82 2.80 6.79 -11.23
C GLY A 82 3.91 5.88 -10.69
N ARG A 83 5.01 5.78 -11.42
CA ARG A 83 6.14 4.91 -11.09
C ARG A 83 7.47 5.62 -11.29
N VAL A 84 8.37 5.46 -10.32
CA VAL A 84 9.78 5.86 -10.42
C VAL A 84 10.70 4.67 -10.11
N ILE A 85 11.99 4.82 -10.41
CA ILE A 85 13.02 3.88 -9.97
C ILE A 85 13.80 4.55 -8.84
N LEU A 86 13.76 3.96 -7.65
CA LEU A 86 14.52 4.41 -6.48
C LEU A 86 15.44 3.28 -6.06
N ASP A 87 16.75 3.56 -5.96
CA ASP A 87 17.79 2.57 -5.65
C ASP A 87 17.72 1.29 -6.52
N GLY A 88 17.47 1.49 -7.82
CA GLY A 88 17.34 0.42 -8.80
C GLY A 88 16.03 -0.39 -8.71
N LYS A 89 15.08 -0.02 -7.85
CA LYS A 89 13.84 -0.76 -7.60
C LYS A 89 12.60 0.03 -7.99
N ALA A 90 11.58 -0.68 -8.48
CA ALA A 90 10.31 -0.07 -8.85
C ALA A 90 9.62 0.52 -7.62
N THR A 91 9.17 1.77 -7.74
CA THR A 91 8.59 2.56 -6.64
C THR A 91 7.28 3.18 -7.10
N ALA A 92 6.21 2.93 -6.36
CA ALA A 92 4.91 3.52 -6.62
C ALA A 92 4.88 4.94 -6.07
N THR A 93 4.22 5.84 -6.81
CA THR A 93 4.07 7.25 -6.43
C THR A 93 2.61 7.65 -6.21
N ARG A 94 1.67 6.73 -6.45
CA ARG A 94 0.22 6.95 -6.30
C ARG A 94 -0.39 5.85 -5.44
N ALA A 95 -1.23 6.25 -4.48
CA ALA A 95 -1.83 5.35 -3.49
C ALA A 95 -2.83 4.35 -4.11
N ASN A 96 -3.70 4.83 -4.99
CA ASN A 96 -4.73 4.02 -5.66
C ASN A 96 -4.12 2.94 -6.57
N GLU A 97 -3.11 3.29 -7.38
CA GLU A 97 -2.40 2.34 -8.22
C GLU A 97 -1.60 1.31 -7.39
N LEU A 98 -1.03 1.73 -6.25
CA LEU A 98 -0.41 0.80 -5.31
C LEU A 98 -1.45 -0.16 -4.70
N GLY A 99 -2.65 0.33 -4.38
CA GLY A 99 -3.79 -0.49 -3.95
C GLY A 99 -4.17 -1.55 -5.00
N GLU A 100 -4.24 -1.17 -6.28
CA GLU A 100 -4.52 -2.12 -7.37
C GLU A 100 -3.43 -3.19 -7.51
N TRP A 101 -2.17 -2.83 -7.31
CA TRP A 101 -1.08 -3.80 -7.29
C TRP A 101 -1.17 -4.76 -6.09
N LEU A 102 -1.54 -4.27 -4.91
CA LEU A 102 -1.72 -5.09 -3.72
C LEU A 102 -2.86 -6.11 -3.86
N LYS A 103 -3.91 -5.80 -4.64
CA LYS A 103 -4.99 -6.76 -4.96
C LYS A 103 -4.50 -7.99 -5.72
N LEU A 104 -3.35 -7.91 -6.39
CA LEU A 104 -2.69 -9.04 -7.05
C LEU A 104 -1.97 -9.99 -6.06
N GLN A 105 -2.00 -9.68 -4.75
CA GLN A 105 -1.31 -10.41 -3.68
C GLN A 105 0.17 -10.68 -4.00
N PRO A 106 0.99 -9.63 -4.22
CA PRO A 106 2.33 -9.76 -4.78
C PRO A 106 3.39 -10.35 -3.84
N PHE A 107 3.04 -10.66 -2.58
CA PHE A 107 3.91 -11.34 -1.63
C PHE A 107 3.10 -12.22 -0.65
N ALA A 108 3.75 -13.27 -0.13
CA ALA A 108 3.16 -14.15 0.86
C ALA A 108 3.01 -13.43 2.21
N GLY A 109 1.80 -13.48 2.78
CA GLY A 109 1.43 -12.77 4.02
C GLY A 109 0.41 -11.66 3.80
N LEU A 110 0.26 -11.18 2.56
CA LEU A 110 -0.80 -10.24 2.21
C LEU A 110 -2.14 -10.95 2.00
N GLY A 111 -3.10 -10.65 2.87
CA GLY A 111 -4.48 -11.12 2.71
C GLY A 111 -5.18 -10.48 1.50
N LYS A 112 -6.34 -11.04 1.15
CA LYS A 112 -7.19 -10.49 0.09
C LYS A 112 -7.68 -9.10 0.49
N ALA A 113 -7.85 -8.22 -0.50
CA ALA A 113 -8.40 -6.91 -0.29
C ALA A 113 -9.85 -7.00 0.22
N GLU A 114 -10.14 -6.26 1.29
CA GLU A 114 -11.47 -6.08 1.85
C GLU A 114 -11.93 -4.65 1.60
N ASN A 115 -13.09 -4.49 0.96
CA ASN A 115 -13.71 -3.18 0.84
C ASN A 115 -14.42 -2.83 2.16
N VAL A 116 -13.83 -1.91 2.91
CA VAL A 116 -14.34 -1.44 4.22
C VAL A 116 -14.94 -0.05 4.13
N THR A 117 -15.27 0.43 2.93
CA THR A 117 -15.86 1.75 2.70
C THR A 117 -17.13 1.94 3.54
N GLY A 118 -17.26 3.13 4.14
CA GLY A 118 -18.39 3.52 4.97
C GLY A 118 -17.93 4.37 6.17
N ALA A 119 -18.87 5.06 6.80
CA ALA A 119 -18.59 5.85 8.00
C ALA A 119 -18.11 4.99 9.18
N ASP A 120 -18.42 3.69 9.16
CA ASP A 120 -18.07 2.68 10.15
C ASP A 120 -16.76 1.92 9.82
N TRP A 121 -15.99 2.32 8.80
CA TRP A 121 -14.77 1.62 8.38
C TRP A 121 -13.82 1.27 9.54
N LEU A 122 -13.71 2.17 10.52
CA LEU A 122 -12.83 2.03 11.68
C LEU A 122 -13.18 0.78 12.49
N SER A 123 -14.46 0.54 12.76
CA SER A 123 -14.88 -0.62 13.56
C SER A 123 -14.55 -1.94 12.86
N ARG A 124 -14.53 -1.95 11.53
CA ARG A 124 -14.23 -3.14 10.70
C ARG A 124 -12.74 -3.51 10.70
N VAL A 125 -11.86 -2.56 11.00
CA VAL A 125 -10.39 -2.77 10.99
C VAL A 125 -9.75 -2.66 12.38
N LYS A 126 -10.48 -2.19 13.39
CA LYS A 126 -9.99 -2.09 14.77
C LYS A 126 -9.52 -3.44 15.30
N GLY A 127 -8.36 -3.46 15.93
CA GLY A 127 -7.70 -4.67 16.45
C GLY A 127 -7.07 -5.58 15.39
N ARG A 128 -7.13 -5.20 14.10
CA ARG A 128 -6.57 -5.97 12.99
C ARG A 128 -5.36 -5.25 12.41
N THR A 129 -4.34 -5.99 12.01
CA THR A 129 -3.12 -5.43 11.40
C THR A 129 -3.15 -5.58 9.89
N GLY A 130 -2.57 -4.63 9.15
CA GLY A 130 -2.56 -4.69 7.70
C GLY A 130 -2.13 -3.40 7.00
N ILE A 131 -2.37 -3.35 5.70
CA ILE A 131 -2.26 -2.13 4.90
C ILE A 131 -3.66 -1.57 4.70
N ILE A 132 -3.82 -0.25 4.79
CA ILE A 132 -5.10 0.41 4.49
C ILE A 132 -4.89 1.52 3.46
N MET A 133 -5.79 1.58 2.48
CA MET A 133 -5.82 2.59 1.43
C MET A 133 -7.15 3.32 1.48
N PHE A 134 -7.08 4.65 1.41
CA PHE A 134 -8.19 5.58 1.30
C PHE A 134 -8.10 6.25 -0.06
N ASP A 135 -9.14 6.18 -0.89
CA ASP A 135 -9.14 6.72 -2.24
C ASP A 135 -10.29 7.70 -2.47
N GLY A 136 -10.02 8.71 -3.30
CA GLY A 136 -10.97 9.70 -3.79
C GLY A 136 -11.62 10.58 -2.72
N TYR A 137 -10.91 10.90 -1.63
CA TYR A 137 -11.42 11.77 -0.55
C TYR A 137 -10.96 13.23 -0.65
N TRP A 138 -10.13 13.56 -1.65
CA TRP A 138 -9.76 14.94 -2.00
C TRP A 138 -9.44 15.06 -3.50
N THR A 139 -9.59 16.26 -4.05
CA THR A 139 -9.36 16.57 -5.47
C THR A 139 -7.93 17.02 -5.71
N ARG A 140 -7.31 16.51 -6.78
CA ARG A 140 -6.07 17.13 -7.30
C ARG A 140 -6.40 18.42 -8.06
N ASP A 141 -5.38 19.25 -8.27
CA ASP A 141 -5.51 20.46 -9.08
C ASP A 141 -6.10 20.11 -10.46
N GLY A 142 -7.25 20.73 -10.79
CA GLY A 142 -7.98 20.49 -12.04
C GLY A 142 -9.04 19.37 -11.99
N GLU A 143 -9.22 18.69 -10.87
CA GLU A 143 -10.30 17.69 -10.70
C GLU A 143 -11.59 18.29 -10.13
N SER A 144 -12.74 17.80 -10.60
CA SER A 144 -14.01 18.01 -9.93
C SER A 144 -14.13 17.10 -8.69
N ASP A 145 -14.99 17.45 -7.74
CA ASP A 145 -15.28 16.60 -6.57
C ASP A 145 -15.73 15.18 -6.97
N SER A 146 -16.53 15.08 -8.04
CA SER A 146 -16.95 13.79 -8.62
C SER A 146 -15.79 13.00 -9.22
N ALA A 147 -14.71 13.65 -9.67
CA ALA A 147 -13.51 13.05 -10.24
C ALA A 147 -12.34 12.92 -9.25
N ALA A 148 -12.51 13.37 -7.99
CA ALA A 148 -11.50 13.30 -6.94
C ALA A 148 -10.75 11.95 -6.92
N SER A 149 -9.44 12.00 -7.11
CA SER A 149 -8.54 10.85 -7.13
C SER A 149 -7.45 10.88 -6.04
N GLY A 150 -7.46 11.92 -5.21
CA GLY A 150 -6.57 12.06 -4.07
C GLY A 150 -6.80 10.96 -3.04
N GLY A 151 -5.73 10.28 -2.67
CA GLY A 151 -5.77 9.11 -1.79
C GLY A 151 -4.57 9.04 -0.83
N HIS A 152 -4.65 8.15 0.14
CA HIS A 152 -3.60 7.84 1.13
C HIS A 152 -3.49 6.33 1.28
N ILE A 153 -2.26 5.84 1.51
CA ILE A 153 -2.02 4.42 1.79
C ILE A 153 -0.95 4.29 2.86
N ASP A 154 -1.18 3.40 3.82
CA ASP A 154 -0.32 3.27 5.00
C ASP A 154 -0.45 1.87 5.64
N LEU A 155 0.42 1.56 6.60
CA LEU A 155 0.23 0.44 7.51
C LEU A 155 -0.69 0.84 8.66
N TRP A 156 -1.52 -0.10 9.09
CA TRP A 156 -2.48 0.01 10.19
C TRP A 156 -2.18 -1.07 11.22
N ASN A 157 -1.91 -0.70 12.47
CA ASN A 157 -1.54 -1.65 13.53
C ASN A 157 -2.71 -2.18 14.38
N GLY A 158 -3.95 -1.93 13.96
CA GLY A 158 -5.14 -2.23 14.75
C GLY A 158 -5.69 -1.05 15.53
N GLU A 159 -4.91 0.02 15.69
CA GLU A 159 -5.30 1.22 16.44
C GLU A 159 -5.00 2.51 15.67
N LYS A 160 -3.86 2.57 14.98
CA LYS A 160 -3.36 3.76 14.29
C LYS A 160 -2.54 3.42 13.05
N LEU A 161 -2.33 4.44 12.22
CA LEU A 161 -1.40 4.41 11.09
C LEU A 161 0.05 4.63 11.57
N THR A 162 1.06 4.31 10.75
CA THR A 162 2.49 4.44 11.15
C THR A 162 2.98 5.87 11.36
N GLY A 163 2.28 6.86 10.82
CA GLY A 163 2.90 8.10 10.37
C GLY A 163 3.78 8.81 11.40
N PHE A 164 4.87 9.45 10.93
CA PHE A 164 5.21 10.81 11.37
C PHE A 164 6.00 11.62 10.34
N GLY A 165 5.39 12.76 10.00
CA GLY A 165 5.94 13.98 9.40
C GLY A 165 5.14 15.23 9.82
N THR A 166 4.38 15.16 10.92
CA THR A 166 3.55 16.24 11.47
C THR A 166 3.45 16.10 12.98
N GLY A 167 4.44 16.64 13.70
CA GLY A 167 4.60 16.69 15.17
C GLY A 167 3.39 17.13 16.03
N ALA A 168 2.22 17.35 15.45
CA ALA A 168 1.04 17.92 16.11
C ALA A 168 -0.27 17.12 15.92
N ARG A 169 -0.30 15.98 15.23
CA ARG A 169 -1.58 15.41 14.70
C ARG A 169 -2.01 14.02 15.19
N VAL A 170 -1.34 13.42 16.17
CA VAL A 170 -1.61 12.02 16.58
C VAL A 170 -2.31 11.90 17.94
N SER A 171 -2.68 13.01 18.58
CA SER A 171 -3.43 12.97 19.86
C SER A 171 -4.95 13.08 19.71
N TRP A 172 -5.51 13.18 18.49
CA TRP A 172 -6.95 13.39 18.33
C TRP A 172 -7.52 12.47 17.27
N ASN A 173 -8.22 11.44 17.76
CA ASN A 173 -9.33 10.76 17.10
C ASN A 173 -9.76 11.45 15.80
N ILE A 174 -9.61 10.73 14.68
CA ILE A 174 -10.50 10.74 13.51
C ILE A 174 -11.45 11.93 13.53
N VAL A 175 -11.06 12.99 12.82
CA VAL A 175 -11.69 14.31 12.57
C VAL A 175 -10.80 15.46 13.06
N ILE A 176 -10.12 16.12 12.11
CA ILE A 176 -9.66 17.52 12.28
C ILE A 176 -10.71 18.39 11.57
N PRO A 177 -11.57 19.13 12.30
CA PRO A 177 -12.47 20.09 11.68
C PRO A 177 -11.65 21.17 10.95
N GLY A 178 -11.92 21.38 9.67
CA GLY A 178 -11.42 22.53 8.90
C GLY A 178 -10.02 22.42 8.30
N VAL A 179 -9.22 21.38 8.58
CA VAL A 179 -7.88 21.22 7.99
C VAL A 179 -7.61 19.75 7.67
N TRP A 180 -7.96 19.35 6.44
CA TRP A 180 -7.83 18.05 5.78
C TRP A 180 -9.03 17.10 5.92
N SER A 181 -9.41 16.55 4.76
CA SER A 181 -10.67 15.86 4.48
C SER A 181 -10.88 14.62 5.33
N ASP A 182 -12.10 14.52 5.84
CA ASP A 182 -12.62 13.37 6.57
C ASP A 182 -12.46 12.07 5.75
N PHE A 183 -11.64 11.12 6.22
CA PHE A 183 -11.45 9.81 5.58
C PHE A 183 -12.78 9.05 5.38
N ARG A 184 -13.84 9.37 6.13
CA ARG A 184 -15.18 8.82 5.90
C ARG A 184 -15.77 9.24 4.54
N ARG A 185 -15.21 10.29 3.91
CA ARG A 185 -15.57 10.76 2.56
C ARG A 185 -14.80 10.05 1.44
N SER A 186 -13.95 9.07 1.76
CA SER A 186 -13.31 8.24 0.74
C SER A 186 -14.36 7.52 -0.08
N LYS A 187 -14.24 7.62 -1.42
CA LYS A 187 -15.05 6.85 -2.36
C LYS A 187 -14.79 5.35 -2.20
N THR A 188 -13.56 4.99 -1.87
CA THR A 188 -13.16 3.61 -1.60
C THR A 188 -12.17 3.55 -0.44
N ILE A 189 -12.38 2.60 0.47
CA ILE A 189 -11.43 2.21 1.52
C ILE A 189 -11.14 0.73 1.37
N LEU A 190 -9.88 0.38 1.11
CA LEU A 190 -9.42 -1.00 1.00
C LEU A 190 -8.53 -1.35 2.18
N PHE A 191 -8.82 -2.46 2.84
CA PHE A 191 -7.99 -3.04 3.88
C PHE A 191 -7.39 -4.36 3.40
N PHE A 192 -6.08 -4.52 3.59
CA PHE A 192 -5.35 -5.73 3.25
C PHE A 192 -4.79 -6.31 4.54
N PRO A 193 -5.44 -7.33 5.13
CA PRO A 193 -5.01 -7.87 6.42
C PRO A 193 -3.64 -8.56 6.28
N ILE A 194 -2.78 -8.38 7.29
CA ILE A 194 -1.47 -9.01 7.40
C ILE A 194 -1.32 -9.46 8.85
N LYS A 195 -0.96 -10.72 9.08
CA LYS A 195 -0.73 -11.26 10.42
C LYS A 195 0.67 -10.95 10.93
#